data_AF-A0A238VC66-F1
#
_entry.id   AF-A0A238VC66-F1
#
_cell.length_a   1.000
_cell.length_b   1.000
_cell.length_c   1.000
_cell.angle_alpha   90.00
_cell.angle_beta   90.00
_cell.angle_gamma   90.00
#
_symmetry.space_group_name_H-M   'P 1'
#
loop_
_entity.id
_entity.type
_entity.pdbx_description
1 polymer ?
#
loop_
_entity_poly.entity_id
_entity_poly.type
_entity_poly.pdbx_seq_one_letter_code
_entity_poly.pdbx_strand_id
1 'polypeptide(L)'
;MLVRELLPLFENVTTIVEVSESGEALREQLQLRAPSDAEYRGYAAGTTMEAGTLVVALLGPDPASHVDVATIAPALRELPVGGRALLLLGWPVPDLPYHQMLDELVAAGCQVLQVVPIDNSGNRAHCAVLAARVDRVAPLRGYLSDEPVVVDGATPDLRALLRLIGEKAFTDLLGRPLRQKLAEAGDRVAEQDQRIRQLEKELAARDATIAGVERRLAAARSDNAKLRASATYRVGRVMVAVPGRIVRGWRKRGTADSPG
;
A
#
# COMPACT_ATOMS: atom_id res chain seq x y z
N MET A 1 3.23 15.18 -11.30
CA MET A 1 3.14 15.91 -12.60
C MET A 1 1.69 15.87 -13.09
N LEU A 2 1.20 16.91 -13.77
CA LEU A 2 -0.14 16.89 -14.36
C LEU A 2 -0.11 16.21 -15.75
N VAL A 3 -1.15 15.46 -16.13
CA VAL A 3 -1.21 14.78 -17.44
C VAL A 3 -1.00 15.77 -18.60
N ARG A 4 -1.49 17.01 -18.45
CA ARG A 4 -1.27 18.11 -19.40
C ARG A 4 0.19 18.57 -19.54
N GLU A 5 1.06 18.26 -18.59
CA GLU A 5 2.49 18.61 -18.66
C GLU A 5 3.29 17.57 -19.44
N LEU A 6 2.67 16.46 -19.88
CA LEU A 6 3.27 15.52 -20.83
C LEU A 6 3.31 16.10 -22.26
N LEU A 7 2.61 17.22 -22.50
CA LEU A 7 2.43 17.85 -23.81
C LEU A 7 3.72 18.22 -24.59
N PRO A 8 4.80 18.70 -23.95
CA PRO A 8 6.06 18.97 -24.64
C PRO A 8 6.71 17.71 -25.24
N LEU A 9 6.27 16.51 -24.86
CA LEU A 9 6.76 15.23 -25.40
C LEU A 9 5.98 14.78 -26.65
N PHE A 10 5.05 15.58 -27.16
CA PHE A 10 4.22 15.27 -28.34
C PHE A 10 4.53 16.17 -29.56
N GLU A 11 5.73 16.78 -29.62
CA GLU A 11 6.18 17.46 -30.83
C GLU A 11 6.03 16.53 -32.05
N ASN A 12 5.29 16.99 -33.06
CA ASN A 12 4.98 16.28 -34.32
C ASN A 12 3.96 15.14 -34.24
N VAL A 13 3.13 15.06 -33.20
CA VAL A 13 1.99 14.12 -33.19
C VAL A 13 0.87 14.64 -34.09
N THR A 14 0.58 13.91 -35.16
CA THR A 14 -0.50 14.19 -36.13
C THR A 14 -1.72 13.31 -35.90
N THR A 15 -1.54 12.13 -35.29
CA THR A 15 -2.60 11.16 -35.09
C THR A 15 -2.49 10.54 -33.70
N ILE A 16 -3.61 10.48 -32.99
CA ILE A 16 -3.75 9.80 -31.71
C ILE A 16 -4.63 8.57 -31.94
N VAL A 17 -4.08 7.40 -31.61
CA VAL A 17 -4.75 6.12 -31.68
C VAL A 17 -5.02 5.61 -30.28
N GLU A 18 -6.29 5.59 -29.89
CA GLU A 18 -6.72 5.09 -28.60
C GLU A 18 -6.95 3.58 -28.65
N VAL A 19 -6.35 2.86 -27.70
CA VAL A 19 -6.70 1.46 -27.42
C VAL A 19 -7.62 1.46 -26.20
N SER A 20 -8.92 1.28 -26.43
CA SER A 20 -9.96 1.22 -25.39
C SER A 20 -10.97 0.12 -25.74
N GLU A 21 -11.43 -0.63 -24.74
CA GLU A 21 -12.58 -1.55 -24.90
C GLU A 21 -13.92 -0.87 -24.56
N SER A 22 -13.90 0.18 -23.73
CA SER A 22 -15.09 0.85 -23.20
C SER A 22 -15.74 1.83 -24.19
N GLY A 23 -15.03 2.25 -25.25
CA GLY A 23 -15.53 3.21 -26.24
C GLY A 23 -15.76 4.63 -25.71
N GLU A 24 -15.51 4.89 -24.42
CA GLU A 24 -15.48 6.22 -23.85
C GLU A 24 -14.10 6.83 -24.11
N ALA A 25 -14.04 7.87 -24.95
CA ALA A 25 -12.78 8.46 -25.35
C ALA A 25 -11.98 8.96 -24.13
N LEU A 26 -10.78 8.39 -23.90
CA LEU A 26 -9.76 8.83 -22.94
C LEU A 26 -9.54 10.35 -22.98
N ARG A 27 -9.73 10.95 -24.16
CA ARG A 27 -9.72 12.40 -24.40
C ARG A 27 -10.56 13.18 -23.39
N GLU A 28 -11.82 12.79 -23.20
CA GLU A 28 -12.75 13.49 -22.31
C GLU A 28 -12.48 13.15 -20.84
N GLN A 29 -12.18 11.87 -20.58
CA GLN A 29 -12.00 11.36 -19.23
C GLN A 29 -10.74 11.87 -18.53
N LEU A 30 -9.67 12.13 -19.28
CA LEU A 30 -8.35 12.52 -18.74
C LEU A 30 -7.98 13.96 -19.08
N GLN A 31 -8.89 14.72 -19.71
CA GLN A 31 -8.65 16.08 -20.18
C GLN A 31 -7.33 16.17 -20.98
N LEU A 32 -7.02 15.13 -21.74
CA LEU A 32 -5.88 15.12 -22.64
C LEU A 32 -6.16 16.20 -23.68
N ARG A 33 -5.55 17.38 -23.50
CA ARG A 33 -5.52 18.40 -24.56
C ARG A 33 -4.63 17.87 -25.65
N ALA A 34 -5.21 17.10 -26.58
CA ALA A 34 -4.56 16.79 -27.83
C ALA A 34 -4.10 18.11 -28.50
N PRO A 35 -2.99 18.09 -29.27
CA PRO A 35 -2.69 19.17 -30.20
C PRO A 35 -3.96 19.47 -31.01
N SER A 36 -4.29 20.74 -31.25
CA SER A 36 -5.55 21.15 -31.89
C SER A 36 -5.78 20.49 -33.25
N ASP A 37 -4.69 20.07 -33.90
CA ASP A 37 -4.66 19.60 -35.27
C ASP A 37 -4.46 18.07 -35.36
N ALA A 38 -4.35 17.38 -34.22
CA ALA A 38 -4.17 15.94 -34.19
C ALA A 38 -5.50 15.19 -34.40
N GLU A 39 -5.53 14.28 -35.36
CA GLU A 39 -6.68 13.39 -35.58
C GLU A 39 -6.78 12.38 -34.45
N TYR A 40 -7.97 12.17 -33.91
CA TYR A 40 -8.21 11.20 -32.84
C TYR A 40 -9.07 10.06 -33.36
N ARG A 41 -8.60 8.81 -33.21
CA ARG A 41 -9.34 7.62 -33.63
C ARG A 41 -9.10 6.44 -32.69
N GLY A 42 -10.06 5.52 -32.63
CA GLY A 42 -9.88 4.24 -31.95
C GLY A 42 -8.98 3.29 -32.76
N TYR A 43 -8.28 2.40 -32.06
CA TYR A 43 -7.45 1.37 -32.66
C TYR A 43 -8.33 0.33 -33.37
N ALA A 44 -7.97 0.03 -34.61
CA ALA A 44 -8.49 -1.09 -35.37
C ALA A 44 -7.31 -1.92 -35.89
N ALA A 45 -7.37 -3.24 -35.73
CA ALA A 45 -6.28 -4.11 -36.15
C ALA A 45 -6.07 -4.07 -37.68
N GLY A 46 -4.81 -4.10 -38.11
CA GLY A 46 -4.43 -4.03 -39.53
C GLY A 46 -4.48 -2.62 -40.12
N THR A 47 -4.63 -1.59 -39.29
CA THR A 47 -4.64 -0.20 -39.77
C THR A 47 -3.22 0.33 -39.81
N THR A 48 -2.76 0.81 -40.97
CA THR A 48 -1.42 1.40 -41.06
C THR A 48 -1.31 2.65 -40.18
N MET A 49 -0.26 2.70 -39.36
CA MET A 49 0.08 3.85 -38.53
C MET A 49 1.20 4.66 -39.20
N GLU A 50 1.06 5.98 -39.21
CA GLU A 50 2.06 6.90 -39.77
C GLU A 50 3.10 7.33 -38.72
N ALA A 51 4.23 7.89 -39.15
CA ALA A 51 5.34 8.25 -38.27
C ALA A 51 4.97 9.28 -37.17
N GLY A 52 3.89 10.05 -37.35
CA GLY A 52 3.32 10.98 -36.36
C GLY A 52 2.27 10.36 -35.42
N THR A 53 2.18 9.03 -35.36
CA THR A 53 1.17 8.34 -34.53
C THR A 53 1.61 8.23 -33.07
N LEU A 54 0.70 8.60 -32.18
CA LEU A 54 0.76 8.35 -30.75
C LEU A 54 -0.31 7.32 -30.38
N VAL A 55 0.11 6.14 -29.91
CA VAL A 55 -0.81 5.18 -29.29
C VAL A 55 -1.04 5.58 -27.84
N VAL A 56 -2.30 5.60 -27.40
CA VAL A 56 -2.69 5.93 -26.02
C VAL A 56 -3.58 4.83 -25.47
N ALA A 57 -3.33 4.42 -24.22
CA ALA A 57 -4.17 3.47 -23.51
C ALA A 57 -4.19 3.80 -22.01
N LEU A 58 -5.31 3.49 -21.36
CA LEU A 58 -5.39 3.43 -19.90
C LEU A 58 -5.44 1.96 -19.47
N LEU A 59 -4.36 1.52 -18.86
CA LEU A 59 -4.17 0.17 -18.36
C LEU A 59 -4.43 0.15 -16.85
N GLY A 60 -5.07 -0.89 -16.33
CA GLY A 60 -5.31 -0.94 -14.89
C GLY A 60 -6.18 -2.11 -14.44
N PRO A 61 -6.46 -2.17 -13.13
CA PRO A 61 -7.13 -3.33 -12.52
C PRO A 61 -8.65 -3.34 -12.68
N ASP A 62 -9.27 -2.22 -13.07
CA ASP A 62 -10.71 -2.08 -13.29
C ASP A 62 -11.08 -2.40 -14.76
N PRO A 63 -11.64 -3.57 -15.06
CA PRO A 63 -11.98 -3.96 -16.44
C PRO A 63 -13.13 -3.14 -17.04
N ALA A 64 -13.88 -2.37 -16.25
CA ALA A 64 -14.96 -1.53 -16.77
C ALA A 64 -14.43 -0.27 -17.47
N SER A 65 -13.27 0.22 -17.05
CA SER A 65 -12.69 1.49 -17.51
C SER A 65 -11.25 1.37 -18.03
N HIS A 66 -10.57 0.26 -17.72
CA HIS A 66 -9.19 0.02 -18.10
C HIS A 66 -9.06 -1.17 -19.04
N VAL A 67 -7.99 -1.13 -19.82
CA VAL A 67 -7.61 -2.16 -20.78
C VAL A 67 -6.55 -3.07 -20.17
N ASP A 68 -6.58 -4.36 -20.51
CA ASP A 68 -5.53 -5.29 -20.11
C ASP A 68 -4.21 -5.01 -20.86
N VAL A 69 -3.10 -5.38 -20.23
CA VAL A 69 -1.75 -5.20 -20.81
C VAL A 69 -1.59 -5.96 -22.12
N ALA A 70 -2.21 -7.14 -22.28
CA ALA A 70 -2.09 -7.90 -23.53
C ALA A 70 -2.81 -7.23 -24.70
N THR A 71 -3.88 -6.47 -24.43
CA THR A 71 -4.72 -5.84 -25.47
C THR A 71 -3.99 -4.71 -26.22
N ILE A 72 -2.98 -4.08 -25.63
CA ILE A 72 -2.19 -3.04 -26.32
C ILE A 72 -1.12 -3.62 -27.27
N ALA A 73 -0.78 -4.90 -27.13
CA ALA A 73 0.34 -5.49 -27.85
C ALA A 73 0.21 -5.41 -29.38
N PRO A 74 -0.97 -5.65 -29.99
CA PRO A 74 -1.16 -5.47 -31.44
C PRO A 74 -0.86 -4.03 -31.89
N ALA A 75 -1.40 -3.04 -31.18
CA ALA A 75 -1.20 -1.62 -31.51
C ALA A 75 0.27 -1.21 -31.41
N LEU A 76 0.99 -1.70 -30.38
CA LEU A 76 2.43 -1.44 -30.23
C LEU A 76 3.26 -2.09 -31.35
N ARG A 77 2.85 -3.25 -31.87
CA ARG A 77 3.57 -3.93 -32.96
C ARG A 77 3.36 -3.24 -34.31
N GLU A 78 2.21 -2.61 -34.50
CA GLU A 78 1.86 -1.85 -35.71
C GLU A 78 2.46 -0.42 -35.72
N LEU A 79 2.99 0.06 -34.59
CA LEU A 79 3.69 1.34 -34.54
C LEU A 79 4.91 1.33 -35.49
N PRO A 80 5.06 2.35 -36.37
CA PRO A 80 6.28 2.51 -37.15
C PRO A 80 7.45 2.87 -36.23
N VAL A 81 8.67 2.64 -36.69
CA VAL A 81 9.88 3.12 -36.00
C VAL A 81 9.78 4.65 -35.82
N GLY A 82 10.01 5.12 -34.59
CA GLY A 82 9.83 6.52 -34.18
C GLY A 82 8.44 6.84 -33.63
N GLY A 83 7.43 5.98 -33.90
CA GLY A 83 6.10 6.08 -33.33
C GLY A 83 6.14 5.96 -31.80
N ARG A 84 5.20 6.63 -31.12
CA ARG A 84 5.22 6.76 -29.65
C ARG A 84 4.00 6.10 -29.02
N ALA A 85 4.17 5.66 -27.78
CA ALA A 85 3.09 5.16 -26.94
C ALA A 85 3.07 5.92 -25.61
N LEU A 86 1.87 6.37 -25.22
CA LEU A 86 1.58 6.89 -23.89
C LEU A 86 0.65 5.92 -23.17
N LEU A 87 1.19 5.20 -22.19
CA LEU A 87 0.42 4.26 -21.39
C LEU A 87 0.15 4.89 -20.02
N LEU A 88 -1.12 5.11 -19.72
CA LEU A 88 -1.57 5.59 -18.42
C LEU A 88 -1.90 4.37 -17.55
N LEU A 89 -1.50 4.40 -16.30
CA LEU A 89 -1.54 3.24 -15.41
C LEU A 89 -2.44 3.54 -14.22
N GLY A 90 -3.56 2.84 -14.14
CA GLY A 90 -4.55 2.89 -13.06
C GLY A 90 -4.15 2.08 -11.82
N TRP A 91 -3.04 1.34 -11.83
CA TRP A 91 -2.51 0.74 -10.60
C TRP A 91 -1.77 1.77 -9.76
N PRO A 92 -1.91 1.73 -8.42
CA PRO A 92 -0.97 2.38 -7.53
C PRO A 92 0.46 1.94 -7.87
N VAL A 93 1.41 2.88 -7.85
CA VAL A 93 2.82 2.62 -8.19
C VAL A 93 3.40 1.36 -7.50
N PRO A 94 3.14 1.08 -6.21
CA PRO A 94 3.65 -0.12 -5.53
C PRO A 94 3.10 -1.45 -6.07
N ASP A 95 1.92 -1.42 -6.67
CA ASP A 95 1.19 -2.61 -7.13
C ASP A 95 1.28 -2.77 -8.66
N LEU A 96 2.16 -2.01 -9.29
CA LEU A 96 2.27 -1.95 -10.74
C LEU A 96 2.81 -3.27 -11.31
N PRO A 97 2.10 -3.94 -12.24
CA PRO A 97 2.59 -5.15 -12.91
C PRO A 97 3.61 -4.80 -14.01
N TYR A 98 4.68 -4.09 -13.65
CA TYR A 98 5.61 -3.49 -14.61
C TYR A 98 6.33 -4.53 -15.47
N HIS A 99 6.57 -5.74 -14.96
CA HIS A 99 7.18 -6.82 -15.75
C HIS A 99 6.33 -7.24 -16.95
N GLN A 100 5.01 -7.39 -16.78
CA GLN A 100 4.10 -7.77 -17.86
C GLN A 100 4.02 -6.68 -18.93
N MET A 101 3.91 -5.43 -18.50
CA MET A 101 3.92 -4.30 -19.43
C MET A 101 5.26 -4.17 -20.16
N LEU A 102 6.36 -4.40 -19.45
CA LEU A 102 7.69 -4.36 -20.05
C LEU A 102 7.88 -5.51 -21.04
N ASP A 103 7.33 -6.70 -20.79
CA ASP A 103 7.36 -7.82 -21.72
C ASP A 103 6.69 -7.45 -23.05
N GLU A 104 5.51 -6.81 -23.01
CA GLU A 104 4.80 -6.38 -24.23
C GLU A 104 5.53 -5.24 -24.95
N LEU A 105 6.04 -4.25 -24.23
CA LEU A 105 6.84 -3.17 -24.81
C LEU A 105 8.09 -3.71 -25.51
N VAL A 106 8.82 -4.62 -24.84
CA VAL A 106 10.05 -5.22 -25.37
C VAL A 106 9.75 -6.13 -26.56
N ALA A 107 8.67 -6.93 -26.50
CA ALA A 107 8.24 -7.77 -27.62
C ALA A 107 7.82 -6.93 -28.83
N ALA A 108 7.29 -5.73 -28.60
CA ALA A 108 6.98 -4.75 -29.62
C ALA A 108 8.15 -3.81 -29.94
N GLY A 109 9.40 -4.11 -29.55
CA GLY A 109 10.57 -3.28 -29.91
C GLY A 109 10.48 -1.83 -29.42
N CYS A 110 9.73 -1.58 -28.35
CA CYS A 110 9.52 -0.26 -27.78
C CYS A 110 10.51 0.00 -26.64
N GLN A 111 11.20 1.13 -26.70
CA GLN A 111 12.04 1.64 -25.63
C GLN A 111 11.20 2.49 -24.67
N VAL A 112 11.27 2.18 -23.38
CA VAL A 112 10.75 3.08 -22.34
C VAL A 112 11.63 4.32 -22.29
N LEU A 113 11.04 5.47 -22.61
CA LEU A 113 11.72 6.76 -22.57
C LEU A 113 11.60 7.40 -21.19
N GLN A 114 10.42 7.30 -20.58
CA GLN A 114 10.16 7.92 -19.29
C GLN A 114 9.03 7.21 -18.56
N VAL A 115 9.12 7.19 -17.24
CA VAL A 115 8.04 6.75 -16.36
C VAL A 115 7.81 7.86 -15.33
N VAL A 116 6.58 8.36 -15.23
CA VAL A 116 6.26 9.59 -14.49
C VAL A 116 5.08 9.36 -13.55
N PRO A 117 5.20 9.68 -12.26
CA PRO A 117 4.08 9.66 -11.34
C PRO A 117 3.09 10.81 -11.64
N ILE A 118 1.80 10.49 -11.59
CA ILE A 118 0.71 11.45 -11.77
C ILE A 118 0.03 11.67 -10.43
N ASP A 119 0.17 12.89 -9.90
CA ASP A 119 -0.29 13.21 -8.55
C ASP A 119 -1.76 13.69 -8.50
N ASN A 120 -2.38 13.96 -9.65
CA ASN A 120 -3.69 14.64 -9.75
C ASN A 120 -4.54 14.17 -10.95
N SER A 121 -4.91 12.88 -11.01
CA SER A 121 -5.77 12.33 -12.08
C SER A 121 -7.22 12.04 -11.65
N GLY A 122 -7.62 12.41 -10.43
CA GLY A 122 -8.93 12.03 -9.90
C GLY A 122 -9.08 10.52 -9.70
N ASN A 123 -8.00 9.84 -9.27
CA ASN A 123 -7.91 8.38 -9.04
C ASN A 123 -8.01 7.47 -10.28
N ARG A 124 -7.84 8.01 -11.50
CA ARG A 124 -7.94 7.19 -12.72
C ARG A 124 -6.59 6.71 -13.25
N ALA A 125 -5.52 7.47 -13.03
CA ALA A 125 -4.17 7.09 -13.41
C ALA A 125 -3.14 7.57 -12.38
N HIS A 126 -2.29 6.68 -11.88
CA HIS A 126 -1.25 6.99 -10.90
C HIS A 126 0.13 7.21 -11.55
N CYS A 127 0.32 6.72 -12.78
CA CYS A 127 1.59 6.79 -13.48
C CYS A 127 1.35 6.87 -15.00
N ALA A 128 2.28 7.51 -15.71
CA ALA A 128 2.37 7.48 -17.16
C ALA A 128 3.69 6.82 -17.57
N VAL A 129 3.65 6.00 -18.62
CA VAL A 129 4.82 5.46 -19.30
C VAL A 129 4.83 6.04 -20.71
N LEU A 130 5.92 6.71 -21.05
CA LEU A 130 6.21 7.11 -22.40
C LEU A 130 7.19 6.11 -23.01
N ALA A 131 6.82 5.54 -24.15
CA ALA A 131 7.67 4.65 -24.91
C ALA A 131 7.71 5.05 -26.39
N ALA A 132 8.74 4.62 -27.10
CA ALA A 132 8.84 4.79 -28.54
C ALA A 132 9.30 3.49 -29.20
N ARG A 133 8.74 3.19 -30.37
CA ARG A 133 9.21 2.09 -31.20
C ARG A 133 10.58 2.46 -31.77
N VAL A 134 11.56 1.58 -31.59
CA VAL A 134 12.92 1.82 -32.07
C VAL A 134 13.48 0.62 -32.83
N ASP A 135 14.35 0.90 -33.79
CA ASP A 135 15.19 -0.09 -34.49
C ASP A 135 16.59 -0.21 -33.87
N ARG A 136 17.01 0.83 -33.13
CA ARG A 136 18.22 0.90 -32.31
C ARG A 136 17.92 1.70 -31.05
N VAL A 137 18.60 1.38 -29.95
CA VAL A 137 18.42 2.11 -28.69
C VAL A 137 18.67 3.60 -28.93
N ALA A 138 17.65 4.41 -28.66
CA ALA A 138 17.77 5.85 -28.64
C ALA A 138 18.58 6.28 -27.41
N PRO A 139 19.37 7.37 -27.50
CA PRO A 139 20.03 7.95 -26.35
C PRO A 139 19.03 8.14 -25.22
N LEU A 140 19.34 7.61 -24.04
CA LEU A 140 18.53 7.90 -22.85
C LEU A 140 18.68 9.38 -22.59
N ARG A 141 17.60 10.16 -22.73
CA ARG A 141 17.59 11.56 -22.28
C ARG A 141 17.67 11.58 -20.76
N GLY A 142 18.89 11.50 -20.23
CA GLY A 142 19.16 11.96 -18.89
C GLY A 142 19.09 13.48 -18.88
N TYR A 143 18.62 14.07 -17.77
CA TYR A 143 18.57 15.52 -17.54
C TYR A 143 19.93 16.24 -17.70
N LEU A 144 21.02 15.56 -18.08
CA LEU A 144 22.39 16.08 -18.07
C LEU A 144 23.29 15.68 -19.25
N SER A 145 22.82 14.97 -20.29
CA SER A 145 23.62 14.83 -21.52
C SER A 145 22.80 14.35 -22.72
N ASP A 146 22.95 15.05 -23.85
CA ASP A 146 22.41 14.68 -25.17
C ASP A 146 23.33 13.70 -25.93
N GLU A 147 24.39 13.17 -25.31
CA GLU A 147 25.33 12.26 -26.00
C GLU A 147 24.75 10.85 -26.19
N PRO A 148 24.67 10.35 -27.45
CA PRO A 148 24.33 8.96 -27.74
C PRO A 148 25.37 8.02 -27.16
N VAL A 149 24.95 7.05 -26.34
CA VAL A 149 25.80 5.91 -26.00
C VAL A 149 25.94 5.04 -27.25
N VAL A 150 27.09 5.11 -27.91
CA VAL A 150 27.43 4.22 -29.04
C VAL A 150 27.81 2.86 -28.47
N VAL A 151 26.96 1.86 -28.67
CA VAL A 151 27.23 0.47 -28.28
C VAL A 151 28.05 -0.17 -29.39
N ASP A 152 29.33 -0.42 -29.12
CA ASP A 152 30.29 -0.94 -30.09
C ASP A 152 30.14 -2.46 -30.32
N GLY A 153 30.22 -2.86 -31.60
CA GLY A 153 30.35 -4.17 -32.29
C GLY A 153 30.05 -5.54 -31.67
N ALA A 154 29.95 -5.71 -30.35
CA ALA A 154 29.50 -6.92 -29.67
C ALA A 154 28.12 -6.64 -29.07
N THR A 155 27.18 -6.22 -29.91
CA THR A 155 25.90 -5.68 -29.46
C THR A 155 25.12 -6.75 -28.68
N PRO A 156 24.81 -6.53 -27.39
CA PRO A 156 23.77 -7.31 -26.74
C PRO A 156 22.49 -7.20 -27.57
N ASP A 157 21.74 -8.30 -27.66
CA ASP A 157 20.44 -8.37 -28.32
C ASP A 157 19.60 -7.11 -27.98
N LEU A 158 19.07 -6.43 -29.01
CA LEU A 158 18.25 -5.23 -28.84
C LEU A 158 17.16 -5.46 -27.80
N ARG A 159 16.57 -6.67 -27.78
CA ARG A 159 15.56 -7.05 -26.80
C ARG A 159 16.08 -6.99 -25.36
N ALA A 160 17.30 -7.46 -25.12
CA ALA A 160 17.94 -7.42 -23.81
C ALA A 160 18.26 -5.98 -23.38
N LEU A 161 18.67 -5.12 -24.32
CA LEU A 161 18.89 -3.70 -24.05
C LEU A 161 17.60 -2.96 -23.69
N LEU A 162 16.54 -3.17 -24.47
CA LEU A 162 15.22 -2.57 -24.20
C LEU A 162 14.69 -3.01 -22.84
N ARG A 163 14.87 -4.29 -22.50
CA ARG A 163 14.53 -4.85 -21.18
C ARG A 163 15.28 -4.12 -20.06
N LEU A 164 16.61 -4.05 -20.16
CA LEU A 164 17.46 -3.41 -19.15
C LEU A 164 17.07 -1.93 -18.93
N ILE A 165 16.85 -1.20 -20.02
CA ILE A 165 16.44 0.20 -19.98
C ILE A 165 15.09 0.37 -19.28
N GLY A 166 14.11 -0.45 -19.66
CA GLY A 166 12.79 -0.40 -19.04
C GLY A 166 12.84 -0.76 -17.56
N GLU A 167 13.56 -1.82 -17.19
CA GLU A 167 13.75 -2.22 -15.78
C GLU A 167 14.36 -1.08 -14.96
N LYS A 168 15.38 -0.40 -15.47
CA LYS A 168 15.97 0.77 -14.80
C LYS A 168 14.93 1.88 -14.61
N ALA A 169 14.19 2.24 -15.66
CA ALA A 169 13.20 3.31 -15.60
C ALA A 169 12.08 3.03 -14.58
N PHE A 170 11.59 1.78 -14.51
CA PHE A 170 10.61 1.38 -13.50
C PHE A 170 11.21 1.31 -12.09
N THR A 171 12.45 0.85 -11.95
CA THR A 171 13.13 0.80 -10.64
C THR A 171 13.31 2.20 -10.05
N ASP A 172 13.65 3.19 -10.88
CA ASP A 172 13.78 4.59 -10.45
C ASP A 172 12.44 5.15 -9.94
N LEU A 173 11.32 4.79 -10.60
CA LEU A 173 9.96 5.13 -10.13
C LEU A 173 9.65 4.49 -8.77
N LEU A 174 9.92 3.18 -8.63
CA LEU A 174 9.60 2.40 -7.43
C LEU A 174 10.49 2.78 -6.23
N GLY A 175 11.72 3.25 -6.48
CA GLY A 175 12.70 3.49 -5.44
C GLY A 175 12.29 4.51 -4.38
N ARG A 176 11.60 5.61 -4.75
CA ARG A 176 11.17 6.63 -3.78
C ARG A 176 9.97 6.17 -2.94
N PRO A 177 8.85 5.68 -3.52
CA PRO A 177 7.70 5.21 -2.75
C PRO A 177 8.03 4.00 -1.85
N LEU A 178 8.89 3.09 -2.30
CA LEU A 178 9.31 1.94 -1.49
C LEU A 178 10.16 2.36 -0.29
N ARG A 179 11.06 3.33 -0.46
CA ARG A 179 11.81 3.91 0.67
C ARG A 179 10.89 4.59 1.69
N GLN A 180 9.85 5.27 1.21
CA GLN A 180 8.87 5.90 2.08
C GLN A 180 8.04 4.87 2.86
N LYS A 181 7.50 3.83 2.18
CA LYS A 181 6.81 2.73 2.86
C LYS A 181 7.69 2.02 3.88
N LEU A 182 8.98 1.85 3.58
CA LEU A 182 9.93 1.25 4.51
C LEU A 182 10.15 2.13 5.74
N ALA A 183 10.23 3.45 5.57
CA ALA A 183 10.32 4.39 6.69
C ALA A 183 9.05 4.35 7.56
N GLU A 184 7.87 4.40 6.95
CA GLU A 184 6.58 4.32 7.67
C GLU A 184 6.43 2.99 8.43
N ALA A 185 6.88 1.87 7.84
CA ALA A 185 6.89 0.58 8.52
C ALA A 185 7.89 0.59 9.71
N GLY A 186 9.05 1.21 9.54
CA GLY A 186 10.03 1.41 10.62
C GLY A 186 9.47 2.22 11.78
N ASP A 187 8.75 3.31 11.50
CA ASP A 187 8.12 4.14 12.52
C ASP A 187 7.05 3.37 13.31
N ARG A 188 6.23 2.56 12.62
CA ARG A 188 5.22 1.70 13.29
C ARG A 188 5.86 0.65 14.19
N VAL A 189 6.97 0.04 13.78
CA VAL A 189 7.71 -0.91 14.62
C VAL A 189 8.27 -0.21 15.86
N ALA A 190 8.84 0.98 15.70
CA ALA A 190 9.35 1.77 16.83
C ALA A 190 8.22 2.15 17.82
N GLU A 191 7.04 2.51 17.32
CA GLU A 191 5.87 2.78 18.16
C GLU A 191 5.41 1.53 18.92
N GLN A 192 5.36 0.37 18.26
CA GLN A 192 5.02 -0.91 18.90
C GLN A 192 6.02 -1.28 20.00
N ASP A 193 7.32 -1.12 19.76
CA ASP A 193 8.36 -1.38 20.75
C ASP A 193 8.22 -0.49 21.98
N GLN A 194 7.89 0.80 21.78
CA GLN A 194 7.62 1.71 22.90
C GLN A 194 6.42 1.25 23.72
N ARG A 195 5.35 0.81 23.05
CA ARG A 195 4.14 0.32 23.70
C ARG A 195 4.39 -0.97 24.48
N ILE A 196 5.18 -1.90 23.94
CA ILE A 196 5.57 -3.12 24.64
C ILE A 196 6.34 -2.77 25.92
N ARG A 197 7.35 -1.89 25.83
CA ARG A 197 8.12 -1.45 27.01
C ARG A 197 7.26 -0.78 28.07
N GLN A 198 6.24 -0.02 27.66
CA GLN A 198 5.31 0.58 28.61
C GLN A 198 4.46 -0.49 29.31
N LEU A 199 3.91 -1.44 28.55
CA LEU A 199 3.13 -2.55 29.11
C LEU A 199 3.96 -3.43 30.05
N GLU A 200 5.23 -3.70 29.73
CA GLU A 200 6.16 -4.43 30.60
C GLU A 200 6.37 -3.71 31.94
N LYS A 201 6.52 -2.38 31.91
CA LYS A 201 6.63 -1.58 33.14
C LYS A 201 5.34 -1.61 33.96
N GLU A 202 4.19 -1.53 33.31
CA GLU A 202 2.89 -1.60 33.97
C GLU A 202 2.65 -2.98 34.60
N LEU A 203 3.03 -4.07 33.90
CA LEU A 203 2.97 -5.43 34.43
C LEU A 203 3.88 -5.59 35.64
N ALA A 204 5.14 -5.13 35.58
CA ALA A 204 6.06 -5.19 36.71
C ALA A 204 5.54 -4.41 37.93
N ALA A 205 4.91 -3.24 37.72
CA ALA A 205 4.29 -2.46 38.79
C ALA A 205 3.06 -3.17 39.40
N ARG A 206 2.25 -3.84 38.57
CA ARG A 206 1.12 -4.66 39.04
C ARG A 206 1.61 -5.85 39.85
N ASP A 207 2.62 -6.57 39.38
CA ASP A 207 3.21 -7.70 40.09
C ASP A 207 3.78 -7.30 41.45
N ALA A 208 4.46 -6.16 41.52
CA ALA A 208 4.94 -5.60 42.79
C ALA A 208 3.78 -5.26 43.75
N THR A 209 2.68 -4.75 43.22
CA THR A 209 1.47 -4.44 44.01
C THR A 209 0.81 -5.71 44.53
N ILE A 210 0.65 -6.74 43.68
CA ILE A 210 0.09 -8.04 44.05
C ILE A 210 0.94 -8.68 45.14
N ALA A 211 2.26 -8.74 44.95
CA ALA A 211 3.18 -9.27 45.96
C ALA A 211 3.09 -8.51 47.29
N GLY A 212 2.89 -7.19 47.25
CA GLY A 212 2.65 -6.37 48.44
C GLY A 212 1.34 -6.71 49.16
N VAL A 213 0.25 -6.88 48.42
CA VAL A 213 -1.06 -7.28 48.95
C VAL A 213 -1.00 -8.69 49.55
N GLU A 214 -0.35 -9.63 48.86
CA GLU A 214 -0.18 -11.01 49.35
C GLU A 214 0.59 -11.06 50.67
N ARG A 215 1.66 -10.28 50.81
CA ARG A 215 2.41 -10.17 52.08
C ARG A 215 1.53 -9.62 53.21
N ARG A 216 0.73 -8.58 52.94
CA ARG A 216 -0.20 -8.01 53.94
C ARG A 216 -1.28 -9.01 54.34
N LEU A 217 -1.83 -9.74 53.37
CA LEU A 217 -2.81 -10.79 53.63
C LEU A 217 -2.23 -11.93 54.47
N ALA A 218 -1.00 -12.35 54.18
CA ALA A 218 -0.28 -13.36 54.96
C ALA A 218 -0.04 -12.90 56.40
N ALA A 219 0.40 -11.66 56.59
CA ALA A 219 0.61 -11.07 57.92
C ALA A 219 -0.71 -11.00 58.72
N ALA A 220 -1.77 -10.47 58.12
CA ALA A 220 -3.09 -10.38 58.74
C ALA A 220 -3.66 -11.76 59.13
N ARG A 221 -3.45 -12.79 58.29
CA ARG A 221 -3.81 -14.18 58.61
C ARG A 221 -3.02 -14.72 59.81
N SER A 222 -1.71 -14.46 59.87
CA SER A 222 -0.86 -14.85 61.00
C SER A 222 -1.31 -14.18 62.29
N ASP A 223 -1.57 -12.87 62.27
CA ASP A 223 -2.02 -12.13 63.44
C ASP A 223 -3.41 -12.58 63.89
N ASN A 224 -4.33 -12.86 62.96
CA ASN A 224 -5.63 -13.46 63.31
C ASN A 224 -5.47 -14.83 63.96
N ALA A 225 -4.54 -15.67 63.48
CA ALA A 225 -4.25 -16.97 64.07
C ALA A 225 -3.68 -16.82 65.50
N LYS A 226 -2.74 -15.88 65.71
CA LYS A 226 -2.19 -15.56 67.05
C LYS A 226 -3.26 -15.05 68.00
N LEU A 227 -4.11 -14.13 67.54
CA LEU A 227 -5.25 -13.62 68.32
C LEU A 227 -6.19 -14.76 68.71
N ARG A 228 -6.55 -15.64 67.76
CA ARG A 228 -7.39 -16.83 68.05
C ARG A 228 -6.75 -17.78 69.05
N ALA A 229 -5.43 -17.91 69.05
CA ALA A 229 -4.69 -18.74 70.00
C ALA A 229 -4.55 -18.11 71.40
N SER A 230 -4.62 -16.78 71.51
CA SER A 230 -4.53 -16.07 72.78
C SER A 230 -5.69 -16.41 73.74
N ALA A 231 -5.36 -16.59 75.02
CA ALA A 231 -6.33 -16.89 76.08
C ALA A 231 -7.36 -15.74 76.25
N THR A 232 -6.93 -14.49 76.06
CA THR A 232 -7.78 -13.29 76.21
C THR A 232 -8.88 -13.22 75.13
N TYR A 233 -8.57 -13.60 73.89
CA TYR A 233 -9.57 -13.69 72.82
C TYR A 233 -10.54 -14.85 73.03
N ARG A 234 -10.07 -16.00 73.56
CA ARG A 234 -10.93 -17.13 73.92
C ARG A 234 -11.91 -16.76 75.03
N VAL A 235 -11.45 -16.04 76.07
CA VAL A 235 -12.29 -15.53 77.16
C VAL A 235 -13.27 -14.46 76.65
N GLY A 236 -12.83 -13.51 75.82
CA GLY A 236 -13.70 -12.52 75.19
C GLY A 236 -14.77 -13.14 74.27
N ARG A 237 -14.42 -14.13 73.45
CA ARG A 237 -15.38 -14.87 72.60
C ARG A 237 -16.41 -15.63 73.43
N VAL A 238 -16.00 -16.21 74.56
CA VAL A 238 -16.92 -16.87 75.50
C VAL A 238 -17.85 -15.84 76.15
N MET A 239 -17.33 -14.70 76.62
CA MET A 239 -18.15 -13.63 77.21
C MET A 239 -19.17 -13.04 76.23
N VAL A 240 -18.84 -12.89 74.94
CA VAL A 240 -19.79 -12.38 73.92
C VAL A 240 -20.77 -13.48 73.43
N ALA A 241 -20.38 -14.76 73.47
CA ALA A 241 -21.24 -15.87 73.09
C ALA A 241 -22.32 -16.22 74.13
N VAL A 242 -22.07 -15.92 75.42
CA VAL A 242 -23.01 -16.18 76.51
C VAL A 242 -24.33 -15.37 76.37
N PRO A 243 -24.31 -14.04 76.13
CA PRO A 243 -25.52 -13.27 75.87
C PRO A 243 -26.32 -13.79 74.65
N GLY A 244 -25.65 -14.17 73.56
CA GLY A 244 -26.32 -14.67 72.34
C GLY A 244 -26.99 -16.05 72.48
N ARG A 245 -26.54 -16.89 73.43
CA ARG A 245 -27.25 -18.15 73.78
C ARG A 245 -28.43 -17.90 74.71
N ILE A 246 -28.29 -16.96 75.64
CA ILE A 246 -29.39 -16.56 76.53
C ILE A 246 -30.54 -15.96 75.70
N VAL A 247 -30.27 -15.04 74.77
CA VAL A 247 -31.30 -14.44 73.89
C VAL A 247 -31.99 -15.49 73.01
N ARG A 248 -31.26 -16.48 72.45
CA ARG A 248 -31.88 -17.58 71.68
C ARG A 248 -32.68 -18.55 72.55
N GLY A 249 -32.26 -18.80 73.78
CA GLY A 249 -33.00 -19.61 74.75
C GLY A 249 -34.28 -18.93 75.26
N TRP A 250 -34.30 -17.60 75.33
CA TRP A 250 -35.51 -16.82 75.63
C TRP A 250 -36.47 -16.80 74.44
N ARG A 251 -35.96 -16.67 73.19
CA ARG A 251 -36.81 -16.71 71.98
C ARG A 251 -37.48 -18.06 71.75
N LYS A 252 -36.84 -19.18 72.12
CA LYS A 252 -37.42 -20.54 72.05
C LYS A 252 -38.44 -20.83 73.15
N ARG A 253 -38.35 -20.18 74.31
CA ARG A 253 -39.35 -20.31 75.39
C ARG A 253 -40.59 -19.45 75.16
N GLY A 254 -40.45 -18.30 74.50
CA GLY A 254 -41.60 -17.47 74.11
C GLY A 254 -42.51 -18.06 73.03
N THR A 255 -42.10 -19.14 72.36
CA THR A 255 -42.92 -19.83 71.33
C THR A 255 -43.53 -21.14 71.84
N ALA A 256 -43.30 -21.53 73.09
CA ALA A 256 -43.81 -22.78 73.66
C ALA A 256 -44.99 -22.60 74.64
N ASP A 257 -45.24 -21.37 75.11
CA ASP A 257 -46.40 -21.03 75.97
C ASP A 257 -47.38 -20.10 75.23
N SER A 258 -48.04 -20.62 74.20
CA SER A 258 -49.30 -20.07 73.72
C SER A 258 -50.30 -21.22 73.58
N PRO A 259 -51.26 -21.35 74.51
CA PRO A 259 -52.36 -22.29 74.38
C PRO A 259 -53.34 -21.76 73.32
N GLY A 260 -53.57 -22.57 72.29
CA GLY A 260 -54.82 -22.54 71.53
C GLY A 260 -55.82 -23.50 72.17
#